data_AF-A0A963I3V3-F1
#
_entry.id   AF-A0A963I3V3-F1
#
_cell.length_a   1.000
_cell.length_b   1.000
_cell.length_c   1.000
_cell.angle_alpha   90.00
_cell.angle_beta   90.00
_cell.angle_gamma   90.00
#
_symmetry.space_group_name_H-M   'P 1'
#
loop_
_entity.id
_entity.type
_entity.pdbx_description
1 polymer ?
#
loop_
_entity_poly.entity_id
_entity_poly.type
_entity_poly.pdbx_seq_one_letter_code
_entity_poly.pdbx_strand_id
1 'polypeptide(L)'
;MSASVKIHIDDVRIQEIKELIPPAHVLREFPATPQAAQTAFEARAAIHRILYGADDRLLVVIGPCSIHDVSAALEYGRRLRAEADRFADELLLVMRVYFEKPRTTVGWKGL
;
A
#
# COMPACT_ATOMS: atom_id res chain seq x y z
N MET A 1 12.01 -51.10 -29.34
CA MET A 1 11.52 -49.71 -29.48
C MET A 1 11.80 -48.99 -28.17
N SER A 2 12.79 -48.09 -28.16
CA SER A 2 13.27 -47.41 -26.95
C SER A 2 12.29 -46.30 -26.56
N ALA A 3 11.71 -46.37 -25.36
CA ALA A 3 10.94 -45.27 -24.79
C ALA A 3 11.87 -44.05 -24.60
N SER A 4 11.52 -42.92 -25.20
CA SER A 4 12.22 -41.64 -25.01
C SER A 4 12.01 -41.18 -23.57
N VAL A 5 13.08 -41.09 -22.78
CA VAL A 5 13.03 -40.52 -21.43
C VAL A 5 12.84 -39.00 -21.57
N LYS A 6 11.65 -38.51 -21.20
CA LYS A 6 11.40 -37.07 -21.11
C LYS A 6 12.12 -36.50 -19.90
N ILE A 7 13.20 -35.75 -20.13
CA ILE A 7 13.85 -34.94 -19.11
C ILE A 7 12.90 -33.79 -18.73
N HIS A 8 12.52 -33.71 -17.46
CA HIS A 8 11.79 -32.56 -16.93
C HIS A 8 12.76 -31.39 -16.77
N ILE A 9 12.50 -30.32 -17.53
CA ILE A 9 13.25 -29.05 -17.47
C ILE A 9 12.40 -27.90 -16.92
N ASP A 10 11.10 -28.15 -16.72
CA ASP A 10 10.12 -27.18 -16.26
C ASP A 10 9.78 -27.41 -14.78
N ASP A 11 9.52 -26.32 -14.04
CA ASP A 11 9.15 -26.31 -12.61
C ASP A 11 10.03 -27.12 -11.65
N VAL A 12 11.27 -27.45 -12.05
CA VAL A 12 12.19 -28.36 -11.33
C VAL A 12 12.57 -27.92 -9.91
N ARG A 13 12.31 -26.66 -9.53
CA ARG A 13 12.55 -26.10 -8.19
C ARG A 13 11.33 -25.39 -7.60
N ILE A 14 10.14 -25.64 -8.15
CA ILE A 14 8.89 -25.07 -7.65
C ILE A 14 8.30 -26.04 -6.63
N GLN A 15 8.07 -25.56 -5.41
CA GLN A 15 7.42 -26.37 -4.37
C GLN A 15 5.91 -26.48 -4.61
N GLU A 16 5.28 -25.37 -4.99
CA GLU A 16 3.85 -25.28 -5.26
C GLU A 16 3.56 -24.03 -6.10
N ILE A 17 2.47 -24.07 -6.85
CA ILE A 17 1.86 -22.90 -7.50
C ILE A 17 0.45 -22.77 -6.92
N LYS A 18 0.16 -21.60 -6.35
CA LYS A 18 -1.15 -21.28 -5.78
C LYS A 18 -1.82 -20.20 -6.61
N GLU A 19 -3.07 -20.45 -7.00
CA GLU A 19 -3.88 -19.45 -7.66
C GLU A 19 -4.19 -18.30 -6.68
N LEU A 20 -4.11 -17.07 -7.19
CA LEU A 20 -4.45 -15.87 -6.42
C LEU A 20 -5.83 -15.35 -6.85
N ILE A 21 -6.55 -14.77 -5.89
CA ILE A 21 -7.84 -14.14 -6.16
C ILE A 21 -7.63 -13.00 -7.17
N PRO A 22 -8.40 -12.95 -8.28
CA PRO A 22 -8.29 -11.87 -9.25
C PRO A 22 -8.60 -10.50 -8.63
N PRO A 23 -7.90 -9.42 -9.03
CA PRO A 23 -8.17 -8.07 -8.52
C PRO A 23 -9.63 -7.64 -8.63
N ALA A 24 -10.34 -8.07 -9.68
CA ALA A 24 -11.75 -7.76 -9.89
C ALA A 24 -12.68 -8.31 -8.79
N HIS A 25 -12.32 -9.42 -8.14
CA HIS A 25 -13.09 -9.96 -7.02
C HIS A 25 -12.89 -9.12 -5.76
N VAL A 26 -11.64 -8.75 -5.46
CA VAL A 26 -11.31 -7.87 -4.31
C VAL A 26 -12.01 -6.51 -4.44
N LEU A 27 -11.98 -5.91 -5.63
CA LEU A 27 -12.66 -4.63 -5.89
C LEU A 27 -14.18 -4.71 -5.78
N ARG A 28 -14.77 -5.88 -6.03
CA ARG A 28 -16.20 -6.12 -5.88
C ARG A 28 -16.61 -6.30 -4.42
N GLU A 29 -15.78 -7.01 -3.65
CA GLU A 29 -16.01 -7.26 -2.22
C GLU A 29 -15.76 -6.00 -1.39
N PHE A 30 -14.73 -5.22 -1.74
CA PHE A 30 -14.34 -3.99 -1.05
C PHE A 30 -14.37 -2.79 -2.03
N PRO A 31 -15.57 -2.36 -2.47
CA PRO A 31 -15.68 -1.20 -3.34
C PRO A 31 -15.25 0.07 -2.61
N ALA A 32 -14.58 0.98 -3.33
CA ALA A 32 -14.24 2.28 -2.79
C ALA A 32 -15.52 3.06 -2.44
N THR A 33 -15.59 3.59 -1.22
CA THR A 33 -16.68 4.50 -0.83
C THR A 33 -16.52 5.84 -1.54
N PRO A 34 -17.61 6.62 -1.72
CA PRO A 34 -17.51 7.98 -2.26
C PRO A 34 -16.48 8.85 -1.51
N GLN A 35 -16.42 8.71 -0.19
CA GLN A 35 -15.47 9.43 0.67
C GLN A 35 -14.02 9.01 0.41
N ALA A 36 -13.75 7.72 0.25
CA ALA A 36 -12.42 7.23 -0.07
C ALA A 36 -11.96 7.70 -1.46
N ALA A 37 -12.86 7.66 -2.45
CA ALA A 37 -12.59 8.14 -3.80
C ALA A 37 -12.27 9.65 -3.80
N GLN A 38 -13.09 10.45 -3.11
CA GLN A 38 -12.88 11.90 -2.98
C GLN A 38 -11.55 12.21 -2.29
N THR A 39 -11.26 11.54 -1.15
CA THR A 39 -10.01 11.73 -0.41
C THR A 39 -8.79 11.45 -1.29
N ALA A 40 -8.81 10.35 -2.05
CA ALA A 40 -7.71 10.00 -2.95
C ALA A 40 -7.55 11.00 -4.10
N PHE A 41 -8.66 11.48 -4.67
CA PHE A 41 -8.66 12.48 -5.74
C PHE A 41 -8.06 13.81 -5.26
N GLU A 42 -8.58 14.35 -4.16
CA GLU A 42 -8.12 15.61 -3.58
C GLU A 42 -6.66 15.56 -3.14
N ALA A 43 -6.25 14.48 -2.46
CA ALA A 43 -4.86 14.31 -2.04
C ALA A 43 -3.90 14.30 -3.24
N ARG A 44 -4.24 13.60 -4.33
CA ARG A 44 -3.41 13.59 -5.56
C ARG A 44 -3.32 14.96 -6.21
N ALA A 45 -4.44 15.69 -6.29
CA ALA A 45 -4.45 17.04 -6.84
C ALA A 45 -3.61 18.02 -5.98
N ALA A 46 -3.73 17.94 -4.65
CA ALA A 46 -2.96 18.76 -3.72
C ALA A 46 -1.46 18.45 -3.78
N ILE A 47 -1.08 17.16 -3.77
CA ILE A 47 0.31 16.71 -3.95
C ILE A 47 0.88 17.26 -5.26
N HIS A 48 0.12 17.16 -6.36
CA HIS A 48 0.54 17.70 -7.65
C HIS A 48 0.81 19.21 -7.55
N ARG A 49 -0.12 19.99 -6.98
CA ARG A 49 0.10 21.44 -6.83
C ARG A 49 1.37 21.78 -6.05
N ILE A 50 1.65 21.06 -4.96
CA ILE A 50 2.89 21.23 -4.17
C ILE A 50 4.13 20.91 -5.01
N LEU A 51 4.14 19.77 -5.73
CA LEU A 51 5.28 19.35 -6.55
C LEU A 51 5.59 20.33 -7.70
N TYR A 52 4.58 21.06 -8.19
CA TYR A 52 4.74 22.07 -9.23
C TYR A 52 4.86 23.51 -8.68
N GLY A 53 4.94 23.69 -7.35
CA GLY A 53 5.10 25.01 -6.71
C GLY A 53 3.86 25.91 -6.76
N ALA A 54 2.68 25.37 -7.05
CA ALA A 54 1.40 26.09 -7.07
C ALA A 54 0.67 26.07 -5.70
N ASP A 55 1.29 25.47 -4.70
CA ASP A 55 0.88 25.38 -3.29
C ASP A 55 2.19 25.29 -2.49
N ASP A 56 2.40 26.18 -1.53
CA ASP A 56 3.65 26.35 -0.79
C ASP A 56 3.72 25.50 0.48
N ARG A 57 2.67 24.72 0.77
CA ARG A 57 2.66 23.78 1.90
C ARG A 57 3.69 22.67 1.72
N LEU A 58 4.16 22.16 2.84
CA LEU A 58 5.06 21.01 2.86
C LEU A 58 4.27 19.69 2.83
N LEU A 59 4.53 18.86 1.82
CA LEU A 59 4.05 17.47 1.81
C LEU A 59 4.84 16.64 2.83
N VAL A 60 4.13 16.01 3.77
CA VAL A 60 4.73 15.16 4.81
C VAL A 60 4.09 13.76 4.77
N VAL A 61 4.88 12.77 4.33
CA VAL A 61 4.50 11.36 4.38
C VAL A 61 5.00 10.75 5.68
N ILE A 62 4.10 10.47 6.63
CA ILE A 62 4.47 10.07 8.00
C ILE A 62 3.59 8.92 8.53
N GLY A 63 4.19 8.01 9.28
CA GLY A 63 3.51 6.87 9.86
C GLY A 63 4.46 5.73 10.23
N PRO A 64 3.91 4.59 10.69
CA PRO A 64 4.71 3.41 11.03
C PRO A 64 5.59 2.94 9.87
N CYS A 65 6.71 2.27 10.20
CA CYS A 65 7.63 1.77 9.16
C CYS A 65 6.96 0.73 8.25
N SER A 66 6.16 -0.16 8.84
CA SER A 66 5.26 -1.11 8.19
C SER A 66 4.09 -1.43 9.13
N ILE A 67 2.89 -1.60 8.58
CA ILE A 67 1.68 -1.97 9.32
C ILE A 67 1.72 -3.47 9.59
N HIS A 68 1.56 -3.86 10.85
CA HIS A 68 1.40 -5.26 11.28
C HIS A 68 0.18 -5.46 12.18
N ASP A 69 -0.44 -4.36 12.64
CA ASP A 69 -1.63 -4.33 13.48
C ASP A 69 -2.60 -3.28 12.90
N VAL A 70 -3.77 -3.74 12.45
CA VAL A 70 -4.79 -2.92 11.82
C VAL A 70 -5.44 -1.96 12.81
N SER A 71 -5.68 -2.41 14.05
CA SER A 71 -6.31 -1.58 15.09
C SER A 71 -5.40 -0.43 15.50
N ALA A 72 -4.11 -0.71 15.70
CA ALA A 72 -3.12 0.32 15.99
C ALA A 72 -2.94 1.31 14.82
N ALA A 73 -2.98 0.81 13.58
CA ALA A 73 -2.92 1.67 12.39
C ALA A 73 -4.12 2.63 12.30
N LEU A 74 -5.33 2.13 12.58
CA LEU A 74 -6.53 2.96 12.59
C LEU A 74 -6.50 3.99 13.72
N GLU A 75 -6.02 3.61 14.91
CA GLU A 75 -5.82 4.56 16.01
C GLU A 75 -4.84 5.66 15.63
N TYR A 76 -3.70 5.30 15.03
CA TYR A 76 -2.72 6.27 14.53
C TYR A 76 -3.35 7.21 13.50
N GLY A 77 -4.11 6.67 12.54
CA GLY A 77 -4.80 7.46 11.52
C GLY A 77 -5.79 8.48 12.11
N ARG A 78 -6.53 8.10 13.16
CA ARG A 78 -7.44 9.03 13.86
C ARG A 78 -6.68 10.17 14.54
N ARG A 79 -5.56 9.88 15.19
CA ARG A 79 -4.70 10.91 15.82
C ARG A 79 -4.07 11.82 14.76
N LEU A 80 -3.57 11.25 13.67
CA LEU A 80 -2.99 12.01 12.56
C LEU A 80 -4.02 12.94 11.90
N ARG A 81 -5.29 12.53 11.82
CA ARG A 81 -6.35 13.37 11.26
C ARG A 81 -6.51 14.69 12.03
N ALA A 82 -6.49 14.65 13.36
CA ALA A 82 -6.57 15.86 14.18
C ALA A 82 -5.40 16.82 13.94
N GLU A 83 -4.18 16.27 13.77
CA GLU A 83 -3.01 17.09 13.43
C GLU A 83 -3.06 17.61 12.00
N ALA A 84 -3.62 16.83 11.05
CA ALA A 84 -3.81 17.28 9.67
C ALA A 84 -4.75 18.48 9.59
N ASP A 85 -5.81 18.50 10.41
CA ASP A 85 -6.72 19.64 10.52
C ASP A 85 -6.02 20.84 11.18
N ARG A 86 -5.21 20.60 12.22
CA ARG A 86 -4.47 21.66 12.95
C ARG A 86 -3.44 22.38 12.08
N PHE A 87 -2.74 21.67 11.20
CA PHE A 87 -1.65 22.21 10.38
C PHE A 87 -2.05 22.37 8.90
N ALA A 88 -3.34 22.39 8.58
CA ALA A 88 -3.84 22.34 7.20
C ALA A 88 -3.33 23.48 6.29
N ASP A 89 -3.04 24.64 6.88
CA ASP A 89 -2.55 25.83 6.18
C ASP A 89 -1.05 25.75 5.82
N GLU A 90 -0.28 24.91 6.52
CA GLU A 90 1.18 24.81 6.37
C GLU A 90 1.62 23.46 5.80
N LEU A 91 0.88 22.38 6.10
CA LEU A 91 1.27 21.00 5.82
C LEU A 91 0.17 20.26 5.06
N LEU A 92 0.60 19.41 4.12
CA LEU A 92 -0.21 18.32 3.58
C LEU A 92 0.26 17.00 4.19
N LEU A 93 -0.43 16.54 5.25
CA LEU A 93 -0.11 15.28 5.91
C LEU A 93 -0.71 14.08 5.16
N VAL A 94 0.12 13.09 4.87
CA VAL A 94 -0.29 11.81 4.26
C VAL A 94 0.20 10.65 5.12
N MET A 95 -0.72 9.79 5.55
CA MET A 95 -0.35 8.62 6.36
C MET A 95 0.47 7.63 5.54
N ARG A 96 1.61 7.22 6.08
CA ARG A 96 2.42 6.10 5.55
C ARG A 96 1.74 4.76 5.88
N VAL A 97 1.35 4.01 4.85
CA VAL A 97 0.70 2.69 4.97
C VAL A 97 1.46 1.65 4.14
N TYR A 98 2.62 1.21 4.64
CA TYR A 98 3.43 0.17 3.98
C TYR A 98 3.15 -1.19 4.61
N PHE A 99 2.96 -2.23 3.80
CA PHE A 99 2.65 -3.58 4.31
C PHE A 99 3.89 -4.44 4.55
N GLU A 100 5.00 -4.16 3.87
CA GLU A 100 6.24 -4.93 3.96
C GLU A 100 7.48 -4.03 4.08
N LYS A 101 8.55 -4.59 4.61
CA LYS A 101 9.91 -4.05 4.53
C LYS A 101 10.81 -5.03 3.74
N PRO A 102 11.43 -4.61 2.62
CA PRO A 102 12.37 -5.46 1.88
C PRO A 102 13.51 -5.96 2.76
N ARG A 103 13.86 -7.25 2.64
CA ARG A 103 14.92 -7.90 3.43
C ARG A 103 15.73 -8.89 2.61
N THR A 104 17.03 -8.94 2.89
CA THR A 104 17.98 -9.94 2.36
C THR A 104 18.17 -11.13 3.30
N THR A 105 17.69 -11.03 4.54
CA THR A 105 17.69 -12.12 5.54
C THR A 105 16.28 -12.66 5.73
N VAL A 106 16.18 -13.90 6.24
CA VAL A 106 14.88 -14.50 6.62
C VAL A 106 14.23 -13.68 7.74
N GLY A 107 12.92 -13.51 7.64
CA GLY A 107 12.11 -12.76 8.60
C GLY A 107 10.68 -12.60 8.10
N TRP A 108 9.88 -11.85 8.83
CA TRP A 108 8.47 -11.56 8.49
C TRP A 108 8.31 -10.99 7.07
N LYS A 109 7.23 -11.36 6.37
CA LYS A 109 7.02 -11.03 4.94
C LYS A 109 5.98 -9.94 4.68
N GLY A 110 5.56 -9.25 5.74
CA GLY A 110 4.52 -8.24 5.67
C GLY A 110 3.20 -8.73 6.26
N LEU A 111 2.26 -7.80 6.38
CA LEU A 111 0.89 -8.06 6.82
C LEU A 111 0.11 -8.79 5.73
#